data_AF-A0A819EB72-F1
#
_entry.id   AF-A0A819EB72-F1
#
_cell.length_a   1.000
_cell.length_b   1.000
_cell.length_c   1.000
_cell.angle_alpha   90.00
_cell.angle_beta   90.00
_cell.angle_gamma   90.00
#
_symmetry.space_group_name_H-M   'P 1'
#
loop_
_entity.id
_entity.type
_entity.pdbx_description
1 polymer ?
#
loop_
_entity_poly.entity_id
_entity_poly.type
_entity_poly.pdbx_seq_one_letter_code
_entity_poly.pdbx_strand_id
1 'polypeptide(L)'
;MAKALFVTYLIALSIGLATGYALECAVGPAYWCKSFENAQNCGAIQHCTDTVWSHDDKHELVASTTTCQWCQRIFQNTHKGFDVLADNENLMISTLSSECKSLLPNDLSTKCMNIIQNYGTSVISLIKKQRYATLCRLMNICTSEPVTEKSPVNLGRNRCTWGPAYWCSSLSNTRECNSIEHCSKQIWSQQAIEKKRK
;
A
#
# COMPACT_ATOMS: atom_id res chain seq x y z
N MET A 1 24.95 38.78 33.66
CA MET A 1 25.40 38.30 32.34
C MET A 1 25.27 36.78 32.17
N ALA A 2 25.63 35.96 33.18
CA ALA A 2 25.50 34.50 33.10
C ALA A 2 24.06 33.95 32.89
N LYS A 3 23.03 34.62 33.44
CA LYS A 3 21.62 34.21 33.28
C LYS A 3 21.10 34.36 31.84
N ALA A 4 21.61 35.34 31.07
CA ALA A 4 21.19 35.57 29.68
C ALA A 4 21.76 34.50 28.72
N LEU A 5 23.00 34.06 28.98
CA LEU A 5 23.67 33.03 28.19
C LEU A 5 23.03 31.64 28.37
N PHE A 6 22.50 31.36 29.57
CA PHE A 6 21.79 30.11 29.86
C PHE A 6 20.45 30.02 29.14
N VAL A 7 19.72 31.15 29.02
CA VAL A 7 18.44 31.22 28.32
C VAL A 7 18.62 31.06 26.80
N THR A 8 19.66 31.67 26.21
CA THR A 8 19.95 31.50 24.78
C THR A 8 20.40 30.08 24.43
N TYR A 9 21.11 29.40 25.34
CA TYR A 9 21.54 28.01 25.13
C TYR A 9 20.34 27.03 25.18
N LEU A 10 19.37 27.26 26.07
CA LEU A 10 18.14 26.45 26.14
C LEU A 10 17.22 26.65 24.92
N ILE A 11 17.16 27.87 24.37
CA ILE A 11 16.40 28.17 23.14
C ILE A 11 17.08 27.54 21.92
N ALA A 12 18.41 27.50 21.86
CA ALA A 12 19.13 26.84 20.76
C ALA A 12 18.92 25.31 20.74
N LEU A 13 18.82 24.67 21.91
CA LEU A 13 18.53 23.24 22.05
C LEU A 13 17.11 22.86 21.62
N SER A 14 16.12 23.74 21.84
CA SER A 14 14.75 23.50 21.37
C SER A 14 14.57 23.78 19.87
N ILE A 15 15.34 24.72 19.30
CA ILE A 15 15.32 25.00 17.86
C ILE A 15 16.00 23.87 17.05
N GLY A 16 17.07 23.27 17.57
CA GLY A 16 17.82 22.21 16.87
C GLY A 16 17.01 20.94 16.59
N LEU A 17 16.02 20.61 17.43
CA LEU A 17 15.10 19.49 17.19
C LEU A 17 14.00 19.83 16.17
N ALA A 18 13.57 21.09 16.10
CA ALA A 18 12.55 21.54 15.16
C ALA A 18 13.09 21.68 13.71
N THR A 19 14.39 21.90 13.54
CA THR A 19 15.01 22.11 12.22
C THR A 19 15.16 20.84 11.37
N GLY A 20 15.21 19.65 11.99
CA GLY A 20 15.34 18.38 11.26
C GLY A 20 14.05 17.97 10.55
N TYR A 21 12.92 18.04 11.25
CA TYR A 21 11.61 17.63 10.72
C TYR A 21 11.12 18.51 9.57
N ALA A 22 11.42 19.81 9.61
CA ALA A 22 10.96 20.76 8.59
C ALA A 22 11.55 20.48 7.19
N LEU A 23 12.79 19.98 7.10
CA LEU A 23 13.45 19.72 5.81
C LEU A 23 12.83 18.51 5.10
N GLU A 24 12.45 17.48 5.83
CA GLU A 24 11.86 16.27 5.24
C GLU A 24 10.45 16.53 4.70
N CYS A 25 9.67 17.40 5.35
CA CYS A 25 8.35 17.79 4.88
C CYS A 25 8.39 18.55 3.54
N ALA A 26 9.51 19.22 3.21
CA ALA A 26 9.70 19.92 1.93
C ALA A 26 9.81 18.97 0.72
N VAL A 27 10.00 17.65 0.94
CA VAL A 27 10.07 16.63 -0.13
C VAL A 27 8.73 16.48 -0.87
N GLY A 28 7.61 16.83 -0.24
CA GLY A 28 6.28 16.79 -0.85
C GLY A 28 5.55 15.44 -0.71
N PRO A 29 4.29 15.32 -1.20
CA PRO A 29 3.28 14.30 -0.79
C PRO A 29 3.75 12.86 -0.76
N ALA A 30 4.69 12.50 -1.63
CA ALA A 30 5.31 11.18 -1.65
C ALA A 30 6.01 10.81 -0.33
N TYR A 31 6.53 11.80 0.41
CA TYR A 31 7.18 11.60 1.71
C TYR A 31 6.18 11.59 2.89
N TRP A 32 5.44 12.68 3.06
CA TRP A 32 4.57 12.87 4.22
C TRP A 32 3.35 11.95 4.17
N CYS A 33 2.84 11.55 3.00
CA CYS A 33 1.77 10.56 2.90
C CYS A 33 2.26 9.10 2.83
N LYS A 34 3.53 8.82 3.12
CA LYS A 34 4.05 7.44 3.17
C LYS A 34 3.61 6.68 4.42
N SER A 35 3.40 7.37 5.54
CA SER A 35 2.97 6.79 6.81
C SER A 35 2.10 7.79 7.59
N PHE A 36 1.34 7.30 8.57
CA PHE A 36 0.61 8.17 9.49
C PHE A 36 1.55 9.08 10.29
N GLU A 37 2.70 8.57 10.70
CA GLU A 37 3.67 9.34 11.49
C GLU A 37 4.25 10.52 10.71
N ASN A 38 4.69 10.29 9.47
CA ASN A 38 5.21 11.36 8.62
C ASN A 38 4.11 12.40 8.33
N ALA A 39 2.89 11.92 8.10
CA ALA A 39 1.75 12.79 7.84
C ALA A 39 1.46 13.65 9.07
N GLN A 40 1.48 13.09 10.27
CA GLN A 40 1.26 13.86 11.49
C GLN A 40 2.38 14.88 11.73
N ASN A 41 3.64 14.45 11.62
CA ASN A 41 4.80 15.30 11.85
C ASN A 41 4.86 16.49 10.88
N CYS A 42 4.35 16.32 9.66
CA CYS A 42 4.25 17.36 8.66
C CYS A 42 2.90 18.10 8.62
N GLY A 43 1.98 17.85 9.56
CA GLY A 43 0.64 18.48 9.57
C GLY A 43 -0.25 18.10 8.37
N ALA A 44 0.03 16.94 7.77
CA ALA A 44 -0.53 16.45 6.51
C ALA A 44 -1.79 15.59 6.62
N ILE A 45 -2.11 15.10 7.82
CA ILE A 45 -3.00 13.92 7.99
C ILE A 45 -4.28 14.05 7.17
N GLN A 46 -4.95 15.19 7.24
CA GLN A 46 -6.18 15.46 6.48
C GLN A 46 -5.93 15.36 4.96
N HIS A 47 -4.90 16.04 4.45
CA HIS A 47 -4.54 15.98 3.03
C HIS A 47 -4.24 14.55 2.58
N CYS A 48 -3.44 13.80 3.34
CA CYS A 48 -3.11 12.42 3.00
C CYS A 48 -4.34 11.51 3.06
N THR A 49 -5.19 11.64 4.07
CA THR A 49 -6.42 10.88 4.21
C THR A 49 -7.36 11.14 3.04
N ASP A 50 -7.62 12.39 2.69
CA ASP A 50 -8.67 12.73 1.73
C ASP A 50 -8.25 12.63 0.27
N THR A 51 -6.97 12.86 -0.03
CA THR A 51 -6.51 12.95 -1.43
C THR A 51 -5.65 11.76 -1.84
N VAL A 52 -4.69 11.35 -1.01
CA VAL A 52 -3.71 10.32 -1.38
C VAL A 52 -4.24 8.94 -1.03
N TRP A 53 -4.53 8.67 0.24
CA TRP A 53 -4.95 7.35 0.72
C TRP A 53 -6.36 6.97 0.27
N SER A 54 -7.24 7.96 0.04
CA SER A 54 -8.60 7.78 -0.48
C SER A 54 -8.67 7.35 -1.94
N HIS A 55 -7.62 7.60 -2.71
CA HIS A 55 -7.56 7.36 -4.16
C HIS A 55 -6.37 6.50 -4.56
N ASP A 56 -5.67 5.89 -3.59
CA ASP A 56 -4.56 4.99 -3.88
C ASP A 56 -5.10 3.68 -4.47
N ASP A 57 -5.48 3.73 -5.75
CA ASP A 57 -5.92 2.62 -6.57
C ASP A 57 -4.74 1.87 -7.20
N LYS A 58 -3.51 2.33 -6.94
CA LYS A 58 -2.30 1.63 -7.36
C LYS A 58 -2.08 0.50 -6.38
N HIS A 59 -2.51 -0.70 -6.74
CA HIS A 59 -2.22 -2.02 -6.16
C HIS A 59 -3.49 -2.86 -5.92
N GLU A 60 -4.21 -3.17 -7.00
CA GLU A 60 -4.83 -4.51 -7.14
C GLU A 60 -3.76 -5.64 -7.13
N LEU A 61 -2.48 -5.25 -7.22
CA LEU A 61 -1.32 -6.13 -7.10
C LEU A 61 -0.47 -5.73 -5.88
N VAL A 62 -1.07 -5.70 -4.69
CA VAL A 62 -0.27 -5.89 -3.48
C VAL A 62 0.27 -7.32 -3.57
N ALA A 63 1.58 -7.52 -3.34
CA ALA A 63 2.12 -8.87 -3.23
C ALA A 63 1.20 -9.67 -2.28
N SER A 64 0.48 -10.64 -2.83
CA SER A 64 -0.66 -11.26 -2.15
C SER A 64 -0.16 -12.31 -1.15
N THR A 65 0.73 -11.88 -0.25
CA THR A 65 1.10 -12.70 0.88
C THR A 65 -0.17 -13.02 1.64
N THR A 66 -0.25 -14.24 2.17
CA THR A 66 -1.35 -14.66 3.02
C THR A 66 -1.58 -13.61 4.12
N THR A 67 -0.51 -13.10 4.73
CA THR A 67 -0.56 -12.06 5.76
C THR A 67 -1.25 -10.77 5.30
N CYS A 68 -0.97 -10.29 4.08
CA CYS A 68 -1.63 -9.09 3.55
C CYS A 68 -3.13 -9.33 3.30
N GLN A 69 -3.51 -10.48 2.73
CA GLN A 69 -4.92 -10.83 2.53
C GLN A 69 -5.67 -10.92 3.86
N TRP A 70 -5.05 -11.53 4.87
CA TRP A 70 -5.61 -11.60 6.22
C TRP A 70 -5.83 -10.22 6.82
N CYS A 71 -4.86 -9.31 6.70
CA CYS A 71 -5.02 -7.93 7.16
C CYS A 71 -6.22 -7.23 6.50
N GLN A 72 -6.36 -7.36 5.18
CA GLN A 72 -7.47 -6.71 4.46
C GLN A 72 -8.83 -7.26 4.89
N ARG A 73 -8.92 -8.59 5.08
CA ARG A 73 -10.15 -9.25 5.54
C ARG A 73 -10.61 -8.79 6.91
N ILE A 74 -9.67 -8.48 7.82
CA ILE A 74 -10.02 -7.92 9.13
C ILE A 74 -10.83 -6.64 8.93
N PHE A 75 -10.27 -5.63 8.26
CA PHE A 75 -10.98 -4.37 8.03
C PHE A 75 -12.25 -4.51 7.19
N GLN A 76 -12.27 -5.45 6.23
CA GLN A 76 -13.47 -5.73 5.44
C GLN A 76 -14.60 -6.28 6.31
N ASN A 77 -14.29 -7.15 7.28
CA ASN A 77 -15.27 -7.67 8.22
C ASN A 77 -15.71 -6.58 9.21
N THR A 78 -14.77 -5.77 9.70
CA THR A 78 -15.06 -4.63 10.57
C THR A 78 -15.99 -3.63 9.89
N HIS A 79 -15.78 -3.34 8.60
CA HIS A 79 -16.63 -2.42 7.84
C HIS A 79 -18.09 -2.86 7.83
N LYS A 80 -18.38 -4.16 7.65
CA LYS A 80 -19.76 -4.68 7.67
C LYS A 80 -20.44 -4.47 9.02
N GLY A 81 -19.67 -4.37 10.11
CA GLY A 81 -20.19 -4.09 11.44
C GLY A 81 -20.45 -2.61 11.71
N PHE A 82 -19.93 -1.69 10.89
CA PHE A 82 -20.06 -0.25 11.14
C PHE A 82 -21.50 0.27 11.01
N ASP A 83 -22.31 -0.32 10.14
CA ASP A 83 -23.74 0.01 10.02
C ASP A 83 -24.48 -0.20 11.35
N VAL A 84 -24.08 -1.20 12.14
CA VAL A 84 -24.65 -1.52 13.46
C VAL A 84 -24.26 -0.48 14.51
N LEU A 85 -23.10 0.18 14.34
CA LEU A 85 -22.57 1.16 15.28
C LEU A 85 -23.13 2.57 15.06
N ALA A 86 -24.07 2.74 14.13
CA ALA A 86 -24.75 4.01 13.83
C ALA A 86 -23.77 5.18 13.60
N ASP A 87 -22.64 4.90 12.95
CA ASP A 87 -21.58 5.88 12.68
C ASP A 87 -21.01 6.62 13.89
N ASN A 88 -21.15 6.06 15.10
CA ASN A 88 -20.54 6.62 16.28
C ASN A 88 -19.03 6.36 16.29
N GLU A 89 -18.24 7.38 15.98
CA GLU A 89 -16.78 7.27 15.87
C GLU A 89 -16.11 6.67 17.11
N ASN A 90 -16.55 7.03 18.32
CA ASN A 90 -15.97 6.50 19.55
C ASN A 90 -16.22 5.00 19.69
N LEU A 91 -17.43 4.54 19.36
CA LEU A 91 -17.76 3.11 19.33
C LEU A 91 -16.93 2.39 18.26
N MET A 92 -16.80 2.96 17.07
CA MET A 92 -15.99 2.39 15.98
C MET A 92 -14.51 2.26 16.36
N ILE A 93 -13.92 3.30 16.96
CA ILE A 93 -12.54 3.29 17.48
C ILE A 93 -12.36 2.22 18.56
N SER A 94 -13.32 2.11 19.50
CA SER A 94 -13.25 1.09 20.56
C SER A 94 -13.37 -0.34 20.02
N THR A 95 -14.25 -0.57 19.03
CA THR A 95 -14.41 -1.85 18.34
C THR A 95 -13.13 -2.23 17.60
N LEU A 96 -12.57 -1.31 16.81
CA LEU A 96 -11.29 -1.50 16.12
C LEU A 96 -10.16 -1.85 17.09
N SER A 97 -10.10 -1.17 18.25
CA SER A 97 -9.09 -1.44 19.28
C SER A 97 -9.25 -2.85 19.89
N SER A 98 -10.50 -3.29 20.11
CA SER A 98 -10.79 -4.65 20.60
C SER A 98 -10.40 -5.73 19.58
N GLU A 99 -10.65 -5.47 18.29
CA GLU A 99 -10.25 -6.36 17.20
C GLU A 99 -8.73 -6.44 17.03
N CYS A 100 -8.01 -5.31 17.14
CA CYS A 100 -6.54 -5.32 17.17
C CYS A 100 -6.01 -6.30 18.25
N LYS A 101 -6.65 -6.33 19.42
CA LYS A 101 -6.24 -7.16 20.55
C LYS A 101 -6.59 -8.65 20.37
N SER A 102 -7.76 -8.94 19.81
CA SER A 102 -8.29 -10.30 19.70
C SER A 102 -7.86 -11.05 18.45
N LEU A 103 -7.51 -10.33 17.37
CA LEU A 103 -7.23 -10.93 16.07
C LEU A 103 -5.75 -10.92 15.68
N LEU A 104 -4.90 -10.18 16.39
CA LEU A 104 -3.48 -10.03 16.04
C LEU A 104 -2.54 -10.54 17.14
N PRO A 105 -1.36 -11.09 16.77
CA PRO A 105 -0.28 -11.36 17.71
C PRO A 105 0.19 -10.09 18.45
N ASN A 106 0.78 -10.24 19.63
CA ASN A 106 1.09 -9.14 20.55
C ASN A 106 1.81 -7.93 19.92
N ASP A 107 2.84 -8.16 19.10
CA ASP A 107 3.60 -7.07 18.48
C ASP A 107 2.76 -6.29 17.44
N LEU A 108 1.96 -7.01 16.65
CA LEU A 108 1.05 -6.41 15.65
C LEU A 108 -0.14 -5.73 16.33
N SER A 109 -0.67 -6.34 17.39
CA SER A 109 -1.77 -5.81 18.20
C SER A 109 -1.41 -4.46 18.82
N THR A 110 -0.21 -4.34 19.41
CA THR A 110 0.27 -3.08 19.98
C THR A 110 0.38 -1.99 18.93
N LYS A 111 0.98 -2.33 17.77
CA LYS A 111 1.10 -1.39 16.64
C LYS A 111 -0.27 -0.96 16.11
N CYS A 112 -1.19 -1.90 15.96
CA CYS A 112 -2.56 -1.65 15.52
C CYS A 112 -3.28 -0.71 16.48
N MET A 113 -3.27 -0.99 17.79
CA MET A 113 -3.89 -0.13 18.79
C MET A 113 -3.34 1.30 18.78
N ASN A 114 -2.01 1.48 18.65
CA ASN A 114 -1.41 2.81 18.54
C ASN A 114 -1.92 3.58 17.32
N ILE A 115 -2.11 2.90 16.18
CA ILE A 115 -2.64 3.53 14.97
C ILE A 115 -4.11 3.91 15.17
N ILE A 116 -4.93 3.03 15.75
CA ILE A 116 -6.35 3.30 16.00
C ILE A 116 -6.53 4.45 17.00
N GLN A 117 -5.72 4.50 18.06
CA GLN A 117 -5.83 5.53 19.08
C GLN A 117 -5.39 6.92 18.60
N ASN A 118 -4.35 6.99 17.77
CA ASN A 118 -3.81 8.28 17.28
C ASN A 118 -4.46 8.76 15.97
N TYR A 119 -4.93 7.84 15.13
CA TYR A 119 -5.40 8.13 13.77
C TYR A 119 -6.81 7.61 13.49
N GLY A 120 -7.58 7.26 14.53
CA GLY A 120 -8.87 6.56 14.43
C GLY A 120 -9.86 7.18 13.44
N THR A 121 -9.99 8.51 13.41
CA THR A 121 -10.87 9.22 12.46
C THR A 121 -10.45 9.01 11.01
N SER A 122 -9.14 9.08 10.73
CA SER A 122 -8.58 8.81 9.41
C SER A 122 -8.73 7.33 9.04
N VAL A 123 -8.53 6.42 9.99
CA VAL A 123 -8.74 4.99 9.78
C VAL A 123 -10.19 4.69 9.43
N ILE A 124 -11.16 5.24 10.19
CA ILE A 124 -12.60 5.10 9.90
C ILE A 124 -12.93 5.63 8.51
N SER A 125 -12.43 6.81 8.14
CA SER A 125 -12.62 7.40 6.81
C SER A 125 -12.14 6.45 5.71
N LEU A 126 -10.96 5.84 5.88
CA LEU A 126 -10.41 4.89 4.92
C LEU A 126 -11.19 3.56 4.88
N ILE A 127 -11.68 3.06 6.02
CA ILE A 127 -12.53 1.85 6.06
C ILE A 127 -13.85 2.10 5.32
N LYS A 128 -14.52 3.24 5.56
CA LYS A 128 -15.75 3.63 4.86
C LYS A 128 -15.54 3.75 3.35
N LYS A 129 -14.38 4.26 2.93
CA LYS A 129 -13.94 4.33 1.52
C LYS A 129 -13.39 2.99 0.98
N GLN A 130 -13.47 1.90 1.76
CA GLN A 130 -13.02 0.55 1.40
C GLN A 130 -11.54 0.45 1.01
N ARG A 131 -10.69 1.31 1.60
CA ARG A 131 -9.25 1.38 1.35
C ARG A 131 -8.45 0.45 2.27
N TYR A 132 -8.88 -0.82 2.36
CA TYR A 132 -8.27 -1.80 3.28
C TYR A 132 -6.82 -2.12 2.93
N ALA A 133 -6.49 -2.23 1.63
CA ALA A 133 -5.13 -2.44 1.17
C ALA A 133 -4.21 -1.28 1.59
N THR A 134 -4.68 -0.04 1.45
CA THR A 134 -3.97 1.17 1.89
C THR A 134 -3.73 1.15 3.39
N LEU A 135 -4.74 0.81 4.20
CA LEU A 135 -4.60 0.68 5.66
C LEU A 135 -3.55 -0.37 6.03
N CYS A 136 -3.61 -1.54 5.41
CA CYS A 136 -2.63 -2.60 5.64
C CYS A 136 -1.22 -2.24 5.19
N ARG A 137 -1.08 -1.39 4.16
CA ARG A 137 0.22 -0.83 3.74
C ARG A 137 0.74 0.20 4.72
N LEU A 138 -0.12 1.09 5.24
CA LEU A 138 0.27 2.07 6.26
C LEU A 138 0.70 1.39 7.56
N MET A 139 0.21 0.18 7.84
CA MET A 139 0.69 -0.67 8.93
C MET A 139 1.96 -1.47 8.60
N ASN A 140 2.48 -1.35 7.37
CA ASN A 140 3.63 -2.09 6.84
C ASN A 140 3.43 -3.62 6.83
N ILE A 141 2.19 -4.09 6.70
CA ILE A 141 1.86 -5.51 6.55
C ILE A 141 1.80 -5.88 5.07
N CYS A 142 1.15 -5.02 4.29
CA CYS A 142 1.12 -5.10 2.85
C CYS A 142 2.25 -4.23 2.29
N THR A 143 3.06 -4.76 1.39
CA THR A 143 4.06 -3.97 0.67
C THR A 143 3.50 -3.58 -0.70
N SER A 144 3.61 -2.30 -1.05
CA SER A 144 3.54 -1.87 -2.44
C SER A 144 4.88 -2.21 -3.09
N GLU A 145 5.21 -3.49 -3.21
CA GLU A 145 6.25 -3.86 -4.17
C GLU A 145 5.70 -3.47 -5.54
N PRO A 146 6.42 -2.71 -6.38
CA PRO A 146 6.14 -2.80 -7.80
C PRO A 146 6.15 -4.29 -8.11
N VAL A 147 5.18 -4.79 -8.88
CA VAL A 147 5.31 -6.15 -9.41
C VAL A 147 6.63 -6.16 -10.16
N THR A 148 7.69 -6.61 -9.51
CA THR A 148 8.88 -7.06 -10.19
C THR A 148 8.48 -8.42 -10.75
N GLU A 149 7.64 -8.41 -11.78
CA GLU A 149 8.08 -9.03 -13.02
C GLU A 149 9.31 -8.25 -13.49
N LYS A 150 10.39 -8.46 -12.75
CA LYS A 150 11.79 -8.17 -13.05
C LYS A 150 12.62 -8.42 -11.77
N SER A 151 12.63 -9.66 -11.28
CA SER A 151 13.96 -10.29 -11.15
C SER A 151 14.65 -10.06 -12.50
N PRO A 152 15.94 -9.75 -12.63
CA PRO A 152 16.55 -9.66 -13.95
C PRO A 152 16.40 -11.01 -14.65
N VAL A 153 15.28 -11.18 -15.35
CA VAL A 153 15.07 -12.15 -16.39
C VAL A 153 16.20 -11.76 -17.31
N ASN A 154 17.19 -12.65 -17.39
CA ASN A 154 18.28 -12.49 -18.32
C ASN A 154 17.64 -12.54 -19.71
N LEU A 155 17.15 -11.40 -20.19
CA LEU A 155 16.55 -11.26 -21.51
C LEU A 155 17.62 -11.73 -22.49
N GLY A 156 17.28 -12.78 -23.25
CA GLY A 156 18.21 -13.43 -24.17
C GLY A 156 18.81 -14.76 -23.70
N ARG A 157 18.83 -15.07 -22.39
CA ARG A 157 19.35 -16.37 -21.88
C ARG A 157 18.30 -17.48 -21.92
N ASN A 158 17.05 -17.16 -21.60
CA ASN A 158 15.94 -18.12 -21.70
C ASN A 158 15.18 -17.86 -23.01
N ARG A 159 14.93 -18.90 -23.80
CA ARG A 159 14.23 -18.81 -25.09
C ARG A 159 12.80 -18.29 -25.00
N CYS A 160 12.12 -18.47 -23.87
CA CYS A 160 10.83 -17.84 -23.58
C CYS A 160 10.90 -16.32 -23.42
N THR A 161 12.10 -15.74 -23.39
CA THR A 161 12.35 -14.28 -23.32
C THR A 161 12.74 -13.67 -24.66
N TRP A 162 12.83 -14.47 -25.73
CA TRP A 162 13.16 -14.00 -27.08
C TRP A 162 11.98 -13.29 -27.78
N GLY A 163 10.80 -13.26 -27.16
CA GLY A 163 9.66 -12.49 -27.66
C GLY A 163 8.73 -13.27 -28.61
N PRO A 164 7.52 -12.74 -28.89
CA PRO A 164 6.37 -13.48 -29.49
C PRO A 164 6.69 -14.27 -30.74
N ALA A 165 7.63 -13.76 -31.54
CA ALA A 165 8.14 -14.44 -32.72
C ALA A 165 8.68 -15.85 -32.44
N TYR A 166 9.28 -16.10 -31.26
CA TYR A 166 9.79 -17.42 -30.88
C TYR A 166 8.72 -18.31 -30.23
N TRP A 167 8.04 -17.84 -29.19
CA TRP A 167 7.11 -18.68 -28.43
C TRP A 167 5.83 -18.96 -29.21
N CYS A 168 5.36 -18.06 -30.07
CA CYS A 168 4.21 -18.30 -30.95
C CYS A 168 4.57 -18.92 -32.31
N SER A 169 5.82 -19.35 -32.54
CA SER A 169 6.21 -20.00 -33.80
C SER A 169 5.69 -21.43 -33.92
N SER A 170 5.45 -22.12 -32.79
CA SER A 170 4.93 -23.49 -32.78
C SER A 170 4.18 -23.81 -31.48
N LEU A 171 3.29 -24.80 -31.54
CA LEU A 171 2.57 -25.30 -30.36
C LEU A 171 3.52 -25.83 -29.28
N SER A 172 4.67 -26.41 -29.68
CA SER A 172 5.68 -26.88 -28.74
C SER A 172 6.26 -25.73 -27.93
N ASN A 173 6.68 -24.65 -28.59
CA ASN A 173 7.26 -23.48 -27.92
C ASN A 173 6.24 -22.79 -27.02
N THR A 174 4.95 -22.75 -27.41
CA THR A 174 3.92 -22.17 -26.55
C THR A 174 3.66 -22.96 -25.28
N ARG A 175 3.72 -24.29 -25.33
CA ARG A 175 3.57 -25.14 -24.13
C ARG A 175 4.75 -24.94 -23.20
N GLU A 176 5.94 -24.90 -23.77
CA GLU A 176 7.17 -24.72 -23.02
C GLU A 176 7.23 -23.36 -22.30
N CYS A 177 6.74 -22.32 -22.96
CA CYS A 177 6.70 -20.95 -22.43
C CYS A 177 5.36 -20.56 -21.80
N ASN A 178 4.47 -21.54 -21.58
CA ASN A 178 3.12 -21.37 -21.03
C ASN A 178 2.30 -20.22 -21.64
N SER A 179 2.23 -20.16 -22.97
CA SER A 179 1.68 -19.02 -23.71
C SER A 179 0.65 -19.35 -24.77
N ILE A 180 0.07 -20.53 -24.65
CA ILE A 180 -0.95 -21.05 -25.55
C ILE A 180 -2.11 -20.04 -25.66
N GLU A 181 -2.54 -19.46 -24.55
CA GLU A 181 -3.64 -18.49 -24.55
C GLU A 181 -3.30 -17.21 -25.33
N HIS A 182 -2.11 -16.66 -25.11
CA HIS A 182 -1.65 -15.46 -25.82
C HIS A 182 -1.57 -15.71 -27.34
N CYS A 183 -0.86 -16.77 -27.74
CA CYS A 183 -0.63 -17.06 -29.16
C CYS A 183 -1.92 -17.48 -29.89
N SER A 184 -2.80 -18.24 -29.25
CA SER A 184 -4.09 -18.64 -29.84
C SER A 184 -5.01 -17.44 -30.06
N LYS A 185 -5.13 -16.54 -29.08
CA LYS A 185 -6.05 -15.40 -29.14
C LYS A 185 -5.54 -14.25 -29.98
N GLN A 186 -4.24 -13.92 -29.92
CA GLN A 186 -3.72 -12.67 -30.50
C GLN A 186 -3.00 -12.87 -31.84
N ILE A 187 -2.38 -14.03 -32.08
CA ILE A 187 -1.52 -14.22 -33.25
C ILE A 187 -2.12 -15.24 -34.24
N TRP A 188 -2.38 -16.47 -33.81
CA TRP A 188 -2.85 -17.54 -34.70
C TRP A 188 -4.29 -17.33 -35.16
N SER A 189 -5.14 -16.71 -34.35
CA SER A 189 -6.49 -16.29 -34.75
C SER A 189 -6.43 -15.36 -35.98
N GLN A 190 -5.54 -14.37 -35.96
CA GLN A 190 -5.37 -13.40 -37.05
C GLN A 190 -4.74 -14.05 -38.28
N GLN A 191 -3.70 -14.87 -38.10
CA GLN A 191 -3.09 -15.60 -39.22
C GLN A 191 -4.08 -16.56 -39.90
N ALA A 192 -4.98 -17.18 -39.14
CA ALA A 192 -6.04 -18.02 -39.70
C ALA A 192 -7.07 -17.22 -40.49
N ILE A 193 -7.39 -15.99 -40.07
CA ILE A 193 -8.27 -15.07 -40.80
C ILE A 193 -7.59 -14.58 -42.09
N GLU A 194 -6.32 -14.20 -42.03
CA GLU A 194 -5.54 -13.74 -43.18
C GLU A 194 -5.32 -14.84 -44.22
N LYS A 195 -5.08 -16.09 -43.79
CA LYS A 195 -5.00 -17.25 -44.69
C LYS A 195 -6.32 -17.60 -45.37
N LYS A 196 -7.46 -17.21 -44.80
CA LYS A 196 -8.78 -17.36 -45.43
C LYS A 196 -9.12 -16.21 -46.40
N ARG A 197 -8.39 -15.10 -46.32
CA ARG A 197 -8.56 -13.91 -47.17
C ARG A 197 -7.65 -13.91 -48.42
N LYS A 198 -6.70 -14.84 -48.49
CA LYS A 198 -5.83 -15.11 -49.64
C LYS A 198 -6.27 -16.41 -50.30
#